data_AF-A0A0Q4UUP5-F1
#
_entry.id   AF-A0A0Q4UUP5-F1
#
_cell.length_a   1.000
_cell.length_b   1.000
_cell.length_c   1.000
_cell.angle_alpha   90.00
_cell.angle_beta   90.00
_cell.angle_gamma   90.00
#
_symmetry.space_group_name_H-M   'P 1'
#
loop_
_entity.id
_entity.type
_entity.pdbx_description
1 polymer ?
#
loop_
_entity_poly.entity_id
_entity_poly.type
_entity_poly.pdbx_seq_one_letter_code
_entity_poly.pdbx_strand_id
1 'polypeptide(L)'
;MTSKVIDLRLRKLEKARKANRFDNMSEEQLNEEINLYLGEVCEPYGTVNATAEALKASADRLDQEVAGHLEWYIGYVAEERAAGRMG
;
A
#
# COMPACT_ATOMS: atom_id res chain seq x y z
N MET A 1 -3.85 32.58 23.23
CA MET A 1 -2.89 32.47 22.11
C MET A 1 -2.80 31.05 21.52
N THR A 2 -3.76 30.16 21.81
CA THR A 2 -3.75 28.71 21.49
C THR A 2 -4.61 28.32 20.27
N SER A 3 -5.69 29.05 19.98
CA SER A 3 -6.60 28.74 18.86
C SER A 3 -5.94 28.87 17.47
N LYS A 4 -5.13 29.93 17.24
CA LYS A 4 -4.45 30.14 15.95
C LYS A 4 -3.45 29.03 15.59
N VAL A 5 -2.81 28.40 16.58
CA VAL A 5 -1.84 27.32 16.37
C VAL A 5 -2.56 26.00 16.05
N ILE A 6 -3.71 25.76 16.69
CA ILE A 6 -4.58 24.60 16.41
C ILE A 6 -5.16 24.70 15.00
N ASP A 7 -5.66 25.87 14.60
CA ASP A 7 -6.18 26.09 13.23
C ASP A 7 -5.10 25.89 12.16
N LEU A 8 -3.86 26.34 12.42
CA LEU A 8 -2.76 26.15 11.48
C LEU A 8 -2.37 24.67 11.35
N ARG A 9 -2.42 23.92 12.45
CA ARG A 9 -2.17 22.47 12.45
C ARG A 9 -3.30 21.72 11.72
N LEU A 10 -4.56 22.08 11.96
CA LEU A 10 -5.71 21.51 11.25
C LEU A 10 -5.62 21.77 9.74
N ARG A 11 -5.33 22.99 9.31
CA ARG A 11 -5.14 23.31 7.89
C ARG A 11 -3.96 22.56 7.27
N LYS A 12 -2.88 22.33 8.01
CA LYS A 12 -1.75 21.52 7.55
C LYS A 12 -2.13 20.05 7.38
N LEU A 13 -2.88 19.48 8.34
CA LEU A 13 -3.39 18.11 8.26
C LEU A 13 -4.39 17.94 7.12
N GLU A 14 -5.31 18.89 6.95
CA GLU A 14 -6.25 18.91 5.82
C GLU A 14 -5.53 19.05 4.48
N LYS A 15 -4.49 19.86 4.40
CA LYS A 15 -3.67 20.00 3.18
C LYS A 15 -2.87 18.73 2.90
N ALA A 16 -2.32 18.07 3.93
CA ALA A 16 -1.63 16.79 3.79
C ALA A 16 -2.59 15.68 3.36
N ARG A 17 -3.81 15.65 3.92
CA ARG A 17 -4.87 14.73 3.52
C ARG A 17 -5.33 14.99 2.09
N LYS A 18 -5.60 16.24 1.71
CA LYS A 18 -5.89 16.62 0.32
C LYS A 18 -4.74 16.36 -0.66
N ALA A 19 -3.50 16.31 -0.16
CA ALA A 19 -2.31 15.99 -0.94
C ALA A 19 -2.04 14.48 -1.02
N ASN A 20 -2.83 13.65 -0.34
CA ASN A 20 -2.77 12.22 -0.53
C ASN A 20 -3.31 11.93 -1.94
N ARG A 21 -2.41 11.61 -2.88
CA ARG A 21 -2.75 11.40 -4.30
C ARG A 21 -3.84 10.33 -4.50
N PHE A 22 -3.99 9.44 -3.52
CA PHE A 22 -4.95 8.35 -3.50
C PHE A 22 -6.36 8.77 -3.03
N ASP A 23 -6.53 9.90 -2.34
CA ASP A 23 -7.83 10.31 -1.76
C ASP A 23 -8.88 10.69 -2.82
N ASN A 24 -8.46 10.98 -4.07
CA ASN A 24 -9.34 11.33 -5.18
C ASN A 24 -9.39 10.26 -6.28
N MET A 25 -8.75 9.11 -6.06
CA MET A 25 -8.78 8.01 -7.02
C MET A 25 -10.08 7.21 -6.84
N SER A 26 -10.67 6.78 -7.96
CA SER A 26 -11.68 5.72 -7.90
C SER A 26 -11.05 4.42 -7.42
N GLU A 27 -11.87 3.48 -6.97
CA GLU A 27 -11.41 2.13 -6.59
C GLU A 27 -10.66 1.44 -7.74
N GLU A 28 -11.15 1.60 -8.98
CA GLU A 28 -10.48 1.09 -10.18
C GLU A 28 -9.10 1.71 -10.38
N GLN A 29 -8.97 3.04 -10.24
CA GLN A 29 -7.70 3.75 -10.36
C GLN A 29 -6.72 3.35 -9.25
N LEU A 30 -7.22 3.18 -8.03
CA LEU A 30 -6.41 2.71 -6.91
C LEU A 30 -5.90 1.29 -7.15
N ASN A 31 -6.75 0.41 -7.68
CA ASN A 31 -6.37 -0.96 -8.03
C ASN A 31 -5.32 -0.98 -9.16
N GLU A 32 -5.45 -0.13 -10.18
CA GLU A 32 -4.45 0.00 -11.24
C GLU A 32 -3.10 0.47 -10.70
N GLU A 33 -3.08 1.50 -9.84
CA GLU A 33 -1.85 2.00 -9.22
C GLU A 33 -1.20 0.94 -8.31
N ILE A 34 -1.99 0.19 -7.54
CA ILE A 34 -1.50 -0.94 -6.75
C ILE A 34 -0.89 -2.01 -7.66
N ASN A 35 -1.56 -2.36 -8.76
CA ASN A 35 -1.04 -3.36 -9.70
C ASN A 35 0.26 -2.91 -10.37
N LEU A 36 0.38 -1.63 -10.73
CA LEU A 36 1.61 -1.07 -11.28
C LEU A 36 2.75 -1.14 -10.26
N TYR A 37 2.50 -0.69 -9.03
CA TYR A 37 3.49 -0.74 -7.96
C TYR A 37 3.91 -2.19 -7.63
N LEU A 38 2.95 -3.11 -7.56
CA LEU A 38 3.24 -4.54 -7.36
C LEU A 38 4.08 -5.10 -8.52
N GLY A 39 3.79 -4.69 -9.76
CA GLY A 39 4.59 -5.05 -10.93
C GLY A 39 6.04 -4.60 -10.80
N GLU A 40 6.28 -3.34 -10.47
CA GLU A 40 7.63 -2.77 -10.29
C GLU A 40 8.39 -3.45 -9.15
N VAL A 41 7.75 -3.63 -7.99
CA VAL A 41 8.37 -4.21 -6.81
C VAL A 41 8.65 -5.71 -6.99
N CYS A 42 7.81 -6.41 -7.76
CA CYS A 42 7.98 -7.84 -7.99
C CYS A 42 8.82 -8.18 -9.22
N GLU A 43 9.08 -7.23 -10.14
CA GLU A 43 9.89 -7.46 -11.34
C GLU A 43 11.23 -8.17 -11.05
N PRO A 44 12.01 -7.79 -10.01
CA PRO A 44 13.30 -8.43 -9.73
C PRO A 44 13.19 -9.88 -9.24
N TYR A 45 12.04 -10.26 -8.67
CA TYR A 45 11.83 -11.54 -7.98
C TYR A 45 10.84 -12.46 -8.73
N GLY A 46 10.17 -11.94 -9.76
CA GLY A 46 9.25 -12.66 -10.65
C GLY A 46 7.86 -12.95 -10.07
N THR A 47 7.73 -13.16 -8.76
CA THR A 47 6.43 -13.44 -8.12
C THR A 47 6.26 -12.68 -6.82
N VAL A 48 5.02 -12.32 -6.48
CA VAL A 48 4.66 -11.65 -5.21
C VAL A 48 5.18 -12.43 -4.00
N ASN A 49 5.07 -13.77 -4.02
CA ASN A 49 5.60 -14.62 -2.96
C ASN A 49 7.13 -14.54 -2.83
N ALA A 50 7.86 -14.61 -3.95
CA ALA A 50 9.32 -14.51 -3.94
C ALA A 50 9.78 -13.12 -3.46
N THR A 51 9.06 -12.06 -3.85
CA THR A 51 9.31 -10.69 -3.38
C THR A 51 9.11 -10.56 -1.87
N ALA A 52 7.99 -11.08 -1.34
CA ALA A 52 7.72 -11.04 0.09
C ALA A 52 8.83 -11.72 0.91
N GLU A 53 9.26 -12.92 0.50
CA GLU A 53 10.36 -13.63 1.16
C GLU A 53 11.69 -12.88 1.07
N ALA A 54 12.01 -12.30 -0.10
CA ALA A 54 13.24 -11.55 -0.29
C ALA A 54 13.29 -10.27 0.56
N LEU A 55 12.20 -9.50 0.58
CA LEU A 55 12.11 -8.26 1.35
C LEU A 55 12.08 -8.52 2.86
N LYS A 56 11.47 -9.63 3.30
CA LYS A 56 11.48 -10.06 4.70
C LYS A 56 12.89 -10.38 5.20
N ALA A 57 13.76 -10.89 4.34
CA ALA A 57 15.17 -11.15 4.65
C ALA A 57 16.04 -9.89 4.62
N SER A 58 15.51 -8.75 4.16
CA SER A 58 16.24 -7.48 4.12
C SER A 58 16.50 -6.93 5.52
N ALA A 59 17.59 -6.19 5.66
CA ALA A 59 17.91 -5.42 6.88
C ALA A 59 17.20 -4.06 6.91
N ASP A 60 16.61 -3.63 5.79
CA ASP A 60 15.84 -2.38 5.72
C ASP A 60 14.46 -2.58 6.36
N ARG A 61 14.08 -1.65 7.25
CA ARG A 61 12.79 -1.66 7.91
C ARG A 61 11.64 -1.44 6.93
N LEU A 62 11.84 -0.59 5.92
CA LEU A 62 10.83 -0.32 4.91
C LEU A 62 10.56 -1.58 4.07
N ASP A 63 11.60 -2.32 3.71
CA ASP A 63 11.46 -3.60 3.00
C ASP A 63 10.66 -4.61 3.84
N GLN A 64 10.93 -4.70 5.14
CA GLN A 64 10.18 -5.57 6.05
C GLN A 64 8.71 -5.15 6.18
N GLU A 65 8.42 -3.84 6.21
CA GLU A 65 7.05 -3.32 6.21
C GLU A 65 6.32 -3.67 4.90
N VAL A 66 6.99 -3.50 3.75
CA VAL A 66 6.46 -3.91 2.44
C VAL A 66 6.23 -5.42 2.39
N ALA A 67 7.13 -6.23 2.92
CA ALA A 67 6.96 -7.69 3.00
C ALA A 67 5.68 -8.06 3.77
N GLY A 68 5.41 -7.41 4.90
CA GLY A 68 4.17 -7.61 5.66
C GLY A 68 2.91 -7.26 4.87
N HIS A 69 2.94 -6.21 4.05
CA HIS A 69 1.84 -5.86 3.15
C HIS A 69 1.64 -6.90 2.05
N LEU A 70 2.72 -7.44 1.48
CA LEU A 70 2.64 -8.49 0.47
C LEU A 70 2.11 -9.81 1.05
N GLU A 71 2.54 -10.19 2.26
CA GLU A 71 2.01 -11.36 2.97
C GLU A 71 0.50 -11.25 3.20
N TRP A 72 0.02 -10.08 3.65
CA TRP A 72 -1.41 -9.82 3.81
C TRP A 72 -2.14 -9.95 2.47
N TYR A 73 -1.61 -9.36 1.40
CA TYR A 73 -2.22 -9.42 0.06
C TYR A 73 -2.32 -10.86 -0.47
N ILE A 74 -1.26 -11.67 -0.29
CA ILE A 74 -1.27 -13.09 -0.66
C ILE A 74 -2.39 -13.83 0.08
N GLY A 75 -2.54 -13.60 1.38
CA GLY A 75 -3.61 -14.19 2.20
C GLY A 75 -4.99 -13.77 1.72
N TYR A 76 -5.21 -12.47 1.52
CA TYR A 76 -6.45 -11.92 0.99
C TYR A 76 -6.83 -12.55 -0.36
N VAL A 77 -5.89 -12.64 -1.30
CA VAL A 77 -6.15 -13.24 -2.62
C VAL A 77 -6.51 -14.72 -2.50
N ALA A 78 -5.86 -15.46 -1.61
CA ALA A 78 -6.18 -16.87 -1.37
C ALA A 78 -7.59 -17.06 -0.81
N GLU A 79 -8.00 -16.21 0.15
CA GLU A 79 -9.34 -16.23 0.74
C GLU A 79 -10.43 -15.91 -0.29
N GLU A 80 -10.23 -14.86 -1.10
CA GLU A 80 -11.16 -14.46 -2.14
C GLU A 80 -11.30 -15.51 -3.25
N ARG A 81 -10.20 -16.18 -3.63
CA ARG A 81 -10.22 -17.33 -4.55
C ARG A 81 -10.97 -18.51 -3.95
N ALA A 82 -10.72 -18.85 -2.69
CA ALA A 82 -11.43 -19.91 -1.99
C ALA A 82 -12.94 -19.64 -1.88
N ALA A 83 -13.31 -18.36 -1.79
CA ALA A 83 -14.70 -17.91 -1.78
C ALA A 83 -15.33 -17.77 -3.18
N GLY A 84 -14.59 -18.01 -4.27
CA GLY A 84 -15.08 -17.92 -5.64
C GLY A 84 -15.35 -16.49 -6.13
N ARG A 85 -14.79 -15.47 -5.47
CA ARG A 85 -14.95 -14.05 -5.81
C ARG A 85 -13.88 -13.53 -6.77
N MET A 86 -12.77 -14.26 -6.92
CA MET A 86 -11.77 -14.04 -7.96
C MET A 86 -11.74 -15.24 -8.92
N GLY A 87 -11.91 -14.96 -10.21
CA GLY A 87 -11.85 -15.92 -11.32
C GLY A 87 -10.52 -15.90 -12.03
#